data_AF-J9AJM8-F1
#
_entry.id   AF-J9AJM8-F1
#
_cell.length_a   1.000
_cell.length_b   1.000
_cell.length_c   1.000
_cell.angle_alpha   90.00
_cell.angle_beta   90.00
_cell.angle_gamma   90.00
#
_symmetry.space_group_name_H-M   'P 1'
#
loop_
_entity.id
_entity.type
_entity.pdbx_description
1 polymer ?
#
loop_
_entity_poly.entity_id
_entity_poly.type
_entity_poly.pdbx_seq_one_letter_code
_entity_poly.pdbx_strand_id
1 'polypeptide(L)'
;KTPPLYNLSLVNAPVYLYWSEKDWLADKRDIQDSLVAKIPSKYLIQNNELQDFNHFDFIWGIHAADKIYKPIIEIIRNDETKL
;
A
#
# COMPACT_ATOMS: atom_id res chain seq x y z
N LYS A 1 -1.71 -18.17 -27.41
CA LYS A 1 -1.02 -18.32 -26.10
C LYS A 1 -1.73 -17.42 -25.10
N THR A 2 -2.02 -17.89 -23.89
CA THR A 2 -2.72 -17.12 -22.86
C THR A 2 -1.68 -16.55 -21.89
N PRO A 3 -1.70 -15.24 -21.57
CA PRO A 3 -0.83 -14.67 -20.55
C PRO A 3 -1.06 -15.33 -19.18
N PRO A 4 -0.01 -15.54 -18.37
CA PRO A 4 -0.15 -16.08 -17.02
C PRO A 4 -0.85 -15.07 -16.10
N LEU A 5 -1.59 -15.58 -15.12
CA LEU A 5 -2.18 -14.77 -14.06
C LEU A 5 -1.19 -14.60 -12.91
N TYR A 6 -1.16 -13.39 -12.33
CA TYR A 6 -0.42 -13.14 -11.09
C TYR A 6 -1.26 -13.54 -9.88
N ASN A 7 -0.73 -14.47 -9.07
CA ASN A 7 -1.41 -14.92 -7.86
C ASN A 7 -0.91 -14.17 -6.62
N LEU A 8 -1.72 -13.22 -6.14
CA LEU A 8 -1.40 -12.40 -4.97
C LEU A 8 -1.34 -13.19 -3.65
N SER A 9 -1.88 -14.41 -3.59
CA SER A 9 -1.74 -15.26 -2.39
C SER A 9 -0.31 -15.78 -2.19
N LEU A 10 0.56 -15.62 -3.20
CA LEU A 10 1.98 -15.97 -3.14
C LEU A 10 2.86 -14.82 -2.63
N VAL A 11 2.30 -13.64 -2.36
CA VAL A 11 3.04 -12.54 -1.73
C VAL A 11 3.59 -13.01 -0.38
N ASN A 12 4.89 -12.82 -0.19
CA ASN A 12 5.60 -13.25 1.02
C ASN A 12 6.56 -12.20 1.60
N ALA A 13 6.58 -11.00 1.04
CA ALA A 13 7.27 -9.85 1.61
C ALA A 13 6.31 -9.08 2.53
N PRO A 14 6.81 -8.45 3.63
CA PRO A 14 6.02 -7.50 4.40
C PRO A 14 5.50 -6.34 3.53
N VAL A 15 4.21 -6.05 3.60
CA VAL A 15 3.51 -5.02 2.82
C VAL A 15 2.93 -3.98 3.77
N TYR A 16 3.25 -2.71 3.49
CA TYR A 16 2.70 -1.54 4.15
C TYR A 16 1.92 -0.75 3.10
N LEU A 17 0.61 -0.91 3.08
CA LEU A 17 -0.25 -0.36 2.03
C LEU A 17 -0.74 1.04 2.41
N TYR A 18 -0.66 1.98 1.48
CA TYR A 18 -1.28 3.30 1.55
C TYR A 18 -2.23 3.45 0.36
N TRP A 19 -3.47 3.87 0.60
CA TRP A 19 -4.49 4.07 -0.44
C TRP A 19 -5.52 5.11 0.02
N SER A 20 -6.43 5.53 -0.85
CA SER A 20 -7.48 6.51 -0.53
C SER A 20 -8.69 6.31 -1.44
N GLU A 21 -9.89 6.55 -0.91
CA GLU A 21 -11.14 6.48 -1.68
C GLU A 21 -11.22 7.54 -2.79
N LYS A 22 -10.44 8.62 -2.71
CA LYS A 22 -10.36 9.64 -3.78
C LYS A 22 -9.40 9.27 -4.90
N ASP A 23 -8.71 8.13 -4.81
CA ASP A 23 -7.92 7.61 -5.91
C ASP A 23 -8.83 6.90 -6.93
N TRP A 24 -9.08 7.57 -8.05
CA TRP A 24 -9.82 7.04 -9.19
C TRP A 24 -9.09 5.98 -10.04
N LEU A 25 -7.78 5.81 -9.87
CA LEU A 25 -6.99 4.80 -10.59
C LEU A 25 -6.80 3.54 -9.76
N ALA A 26 -6.48 3.69 -8.48
CA ALA A 26 -6.42 2.61 -7.50
C ALA A 26 -7.65 2.67 -6.60
N ASP A 27 -8.83 2.44 -7.19
CA ASP A 27 -10.09 2.67 -6.50
C ASP A 27 -10.33 1.70 -5.33
N LYS A 28 -11.18 2.14 -4.40
CA LYS A 28 -11.49 1.43 -3.16
C LYS A 28 -11.90 -0.03 -3.38
N ARG A 29 -12.66 -0.33 -4.43
CA ARG A 29 -13.12 -1.69 -4.71
C ARG A 29 -11.96 -2.57 -5.14
N ASP A 30 -11.09 -2.09 -6.03
CA ASP A 30 -9.90 -2.86 -6.42
C ASP A 30 -8.95 -3.07 -5.24
N ILE A 31 -8.78 -2.07 -4.38
CA ILE A 31 -8.00 -2.23 -3.16
C ILE A 31 -8.63 -3.26 -2.21
N GLN A 32 -9.91 -3.14 -1.88
CA GLN A 32 -10.56 -4.00 -0.89
C GLN A 32 -10.77 -5.43 -1.42
N ASP A 33 -11.35 -5.57 -2.60
CA ASP A 33 -11.81 -6.87 -3.13
C ASP A 33 -10.72 -7.64 -3.87
N SER A 34 -9.74 -6.93 -4.44
CA SER A 34 -8.71 -7.56 -5.28
C SER A 34 -7.32 -7.59 -4.66
N LEU A 35 -6.94 -6.60 -3.85
CA LEU A 35 -5.61 -6.54 -3.24
C LEU A 35 -5.62 -7.06 -1.79
N VAL A 36 -6.35 -6.36 -0.91
CA VAL A 36 -6.41 -6.67 0.54
C VAL A 36 -7.00 -8.05 0.78
N ALA A 37 -8.06 -8.43 0.07
CA ALA A 37 -8.68 -9.75 0.21
C ALA A 37 -7.77 -10.91 -0.25
N LYS A 38 -6.74 -10.66 -1.07
CA LYS A 38 -5.91 -11.72 -1.67
C LYS A 38 -4.50 -11.82 -1.10
N ILE A 39 -3.93 -10.72 -0.60
CA ILE A 39 -2.64 -10.76 0.11
C ILE A 39 -2.83 -11.51 1.44
N PRO A 40 -1.98 -12.49 1.78
CA PRO A 40 -2.08 -13.18 3.06
C PRO A 40 -1.92 -12.18 4.22
N SER A 41 -2.84 -12.20 5.18
CA SER A 41 -2.89 -11.23 6.28
C SER A 41 -1.58 -11.12 7.09
N LYS A 42 -0.83 -12.22 7.22
CA LYS A 42 0.48 -12.24 7.88
C LYS A 42 1.55 -11.36 7.20
N TYR A 43 1.37 -11.04 5.93
CA TYR A 43 2.27 -10.19 5.16
C TYR A 43 1.72 -8.78 4.95
N LEU A 44 0.41 -8.54 5.15
CA LEU A 44 -0.16 -7.18 5.15
C LEU A 44 0.02 -6.55 6.53
N ILE A 45 1.17 -5.91 6.76
CA ILE A 45 1.56 -5.37 8.06
C ILE A 45 0.76 -4.10 8.40
N GLN A 46 0.51 -3.25 7.41
CA GLN A 46 -0.33 -2.07 7.56
C GLN A 46 -1.26 -1.90 6.35
N ASN A 47 -2.45 -1.37 6.64
CA ASN A 47 -3.45 -0.99 5.66
C ASN A 47 -3.94 0.43 5.98
N ASN A 48 -3.27 1.44 5.42
CA ASN A 48 -3.46 2.84 5.73
C ASN A 48 -4.36 3.51 4.69
N GLU A 49 -5.62 3.75 5.04
CA GLU A 49 -6.54 4.56 4.24
C GLU A 49 -6.34 6.05 4.56
N LEU A 50 -5.83 6.81 3.59
CA LEU A 50 -5.67 8.26 3.67
C LEU A 50 -6.96 8.95 3.23
N GLN A 51 -7.30 10.04 3.90
CA GLN A 51 -8.44 10.89 3.52
C GLN A 51 -8.01 11.95 2.52
N ASP A 52 -8.83 12.17 1.49
CA ASP A 52 -8.66 13.22 0.48
C ASP A 52 -7.36 13.17 -0.34
N PHE A 53 -6.76 11.99 -0.51
CA PHE A 53 -5.65 11.77 -1.45
C PHE A 53 -6.18 11.19 -2.77
N ASN A 54 -5.95 11.86 -3.89
CA ASN A 54 -6.06 11.22 -5.20
C ASN A 54 -4.74 10.52 -5.56
N HIS A 55 -4.68 9.91 -6.75
CA HIS A 55 -3.52 9.14 -7.21
C HIS A 55 -2.20 9.93 -7.20
N PHE A 56 -2.23 11.22 -7.55
CA PHE A 56 -1.04 12.06 -7.66
C PHE A 56 -0.59 12.60 -6.31
N ASP A 57 -1.48 12.67 -5.31
CA ASP A 57 -1.14 13.19 -3.99
C ASP A 57 -0.12 12.30 -3.26
N PHE A 58 -0.03 11.01 -3.60
CA PHE A 58 0.99 10.11 -3.07
C PHE A 58 2.42 10.48 -3.50
N ILE A 59 2.59 11.30 -4.54
CA ILE A 59 3.89 11.73 -5.06
C ILE A 59 4.06 13.25 -4.96
N TRP A 60 3.04 14.03 -5.34
CA TRP A 60 3.08 15.49 -5.46
C TRP A 60 2.25 16.23 -4.42
N GLY A 61 1.51 15.52 -3.57
CA GLY A 61 0.67 16.14 -2.55
C GLY A 61 1.51 16.90 -1.53
N ILE A 62 1.08 18.11 -1.17
CA ILE A 62 1.79 18.93 -0.16
C ILE A 62 1.87 18.27 1.22
N HIS A 63 0.99 17.28 1.48
CA HIS A 63 0.95 16.51 2.72
C HIS A 63 1.62 15.13 2.61
N ALA A 64 2.15 14.74 1.45
CA ALA A 64 2.74 13.42 1.22
C ALA A 64 3.92 13.13 2.15
N ALA A 65 4.76 14.14 2.40
CA ALA A 65 5.90 14.00 3.29
C ALA A 65 5.49 13.61 4.72
N ASP A 66 4.47 14.28 5.27
CA ASP A 66 4.03 14.04 6.64
C ASP A 66 3.19 12.77 6.76
N LYS A 67 2.33 12.48 5.77
CA LYS A 67 1.37 11.38 5.84
C LYS A 67 1.92 10.04 5.35
N ILE A 68 2.95 10.06 4.50
CA ILE A 68 3.48 8.86 3.84
C ILE A 68 4.99 8.73 4.06
N TYR A 69 5.78 9.72 3.65
CA TYR A 69 7.24 9.52 3.56
C TYR A 69 7.92 9.41 4.93
N LYS A 70 7.57 10.28 5.89
CA LYS A 70 8.10 10.20 7.26
C LYS A 70 7.75 8.87 7.94
N PRO A 71 6.49 8.38 7.90
CA PRO A 71 6.15 7.02 8.35
C PRO A 71 6.95 5.91 7.68
N ILE A 72 7.14 5.95 6.35
CA ILE A 72 7.94 4.95 5.62
C ILE A 72 9.40 4.96 6.10
N ILE A 73 10.00 6.14 6.27
CA ILE A 73 11.37 6.27 6.77
C ILE A 73 11.50 5.66 8.17
N GLU A 74 10.51 5.86 9.04
CA GLU A 74 10.49 5.28 10.38
C GLU A 74 10.40 3.75 10.34
N ILE A 75 9.56 3.19 9.45
CA ILE A 75 9.47 1.74 9.23
C ILE A 75 10.83 1.18 8.82
N ILE A 76 11.49 1.80 7.84
CA ILE A 76 12.81 1.38 7.35
C ILE A 76 13.85 1.42 8.47
N ARG A 77 13.93 2.52 9.21
CA ARG A 77 14.88 2.66 10.34
C ARG A 77 14.65 1.59 11.41
N ASN A 78 13.38 1.33 11.76
CA ASN A 78 13.04 0.33 12.75
C ASN A 78 13.45 -1.07 12.30
N ASP A 79 13.34 -1.38 11.00
CA ASP A 79 13.78 -2.66 10.46
C ASP A 79 15.31 -2.77 10.39
N GLU A 80 16.03 -1.70 10.07
CA GLU A 80 17.50 -1.65 10.14
C GLU A 80 18.02 -1.90 11.56
N THR A 81 17.37 -1.35 12.59
CA THR A 81 17.81 -1.52 14.00
C THR A 81 17.56 -2.92 14.58
N LYS A 82 16.79 -3.78 13.89
CA LYS A 82 16.52 -5.16 14.33
C LYS A 82 17.57 -6.16 13.81
N LEU A 83 18.46 -5.73 12.90
CA LEU A 83 19.61 -6.49 12.42
C LEU A 83 20.76 -6.43 13.43
#